data_AF-A0A8S9KZB0-F1
#
_entry.id   AF-A0A8S9KZB0-F1
#
_cell.length_a   1.000
_cell.length_b   1.000
_cell.length_c   1.000
_cell.angle_alpha   90.00
_cell.angle_beta   90.00
_cell.angle_gamma   90.00
#
_symmetry.space_group_name_H-M   'P 1'
#
loop_
_entity.id
_entity.type
_entity.pdbx_description
1 polymer ?
#
loop_
_entity_poly.entity_id
_entity_poly.type
_entity_poly.pdbx_seq_one_letter_code
_entity_poly.pdbx_strand_id
1 'polypeptide(L)' 'MAEELTIGFRFYPTEDELIAFYLRNQLEGRSDDSMHRVIPVLDVFEVEPSHLPSYSVFLF' A
#
# COMPACT_ATOMS: atom_id res chain seq x y z
N MET A 1 11.00 1.36 17.07
CA MET A 1 10.03 2.35 17.55
C MET A 1 8.78 2.11 16.73
N ALA A 2 7.72 1.59 17.34
CA ALA A 2 6.47 1.40 16.64
C ALA A 2 6.02 2.77 16.12
N GLU A 3 5.83 2.88 14.81
CA GLU A 3 5.05 3.95 14.20
C GLU A 3 3.71 4.03 14.95
N GLU A 4 3.59 5.01 15.82
CA GLU A 4 2.38 5.30 16.55
C GLU A 4 1.39 5.89 15.55
N LEU A 5 0.73 5.02 14.78
CA LEU A 5 -0.40 5.41 13.94
C LEU A 5 -1.45 5.96 14.90
N THR A 6 -1.69 7.27 14.80
CA THR A 6 -2.70 7.94 15.61
C THR A 6 -4.03 7.26 15.36
N ILE A 7 -4.76 6.98 16.45
CA ILE A 7 -6.06 6.31 16.37
C ILE A 7 -6.95 7.06 15.39
N GLY A 8 -7.43 6.37 14.36
CA GLY A 8 -8.26 6.95 13.29
C GLY A 8 -7.49 7.37 12.03
N PHE A 9 -6.16 7.39 12.04
CA PHE A 9 -5.36 7.57 10.83
C PHE A 9 -5.34 6.27 10.03
N ARG A 10 -5.74 6.37 8.76
CA ARG A 10 -5.91 5.22 7.86
C ARG A 10 -5.35 5.56 6.49
N PHE A 11 -5.04 4.51 5.75
CA PHE A 11 -4.72 4.65 4.35
C PHE A 11 -6.00 4.96 3.56
N TYR A 12 -6.17 6.23 3.17
CA TYR A 12 -7.30 6.71 2.37
C TYR A 12 -6.82 7.75 1.34
N PRO A 13 -5.95 7.35 0.39
CA PRO A 13 -5.41 8.27 -0.61
C PRO A 13 -6.48 8.70 -1.62
N THR A 14 -6.30 9.89 -2.18
CA THR A 14 -7.01 10.36 -3.37
C THR A 14 -6.47 9.70 -4.65
N GLU A 15 -7.23 9.80 -5.74
CA GLU A 15 -6.78 9.31 -7.06
C GLU A 15 -5.47 9.98 -7.51
N ASP A 16 -5.35 11.29 -7.30
CA ASP A 16 -4.14 12.04 -7.60
C ASP A 16 -2.94 11.54 -6.79
N GLU A 17 -3.10 11.28 -5.49
CA GLU A 17 -2.01 10.73 -4.66
C GLU A 17 -1.59 9.33 -5.11
N LEU A 18 -2.55 8.46 -5.47
CA LEU A 18 -2.25 7.12 -5.98
C LEU A 18 -1.38 7.18 -7.24
N ILE A 19 -1.66 8.10 -8.16
CA ILE A 19 -0.93 8.20 -9.44
C ILE A 19 0.36 9.01 -9.27
N ALA A 20 0.25 10.25 -8.79
CA ALA A 20 1.32 11.22 -8.79
C ALA A 20 2.40 10.91 -7.74
N PHE A 21 2.02 10.25 -6.65
CA PHE A 21 2.96 9.84 -5.60
C PHE A 21 3.26 8.35 -5.65
N TYR A 22 2.27 7.47 -5.41
CA TYR A 22 2.56 6.04 -5.21
C TYR A 22 3.07 5.35 -6.47
N LEU A 23 2.29 5.41 -7.55
CA LEU A 23 2.65 4.76 -8.82
C LEU A 23 3.93 5.38 -9.40
N ARG A 24 4.04 6.71 -9.41
CA ARG A 24 5.23 7.39 -9.91
C ARG A 24 6.50 6.96 -9.18
N ASN A 25 6.49 6.98 -7.85
CA ASN A 25 7.67 6.60 -7.06
C ASN A 25 8.00 5.12 -7.25
N GLN A 26 7.00 4.24 -7.40
CA GLN A 26 7.22 2.83 -7.73
C GLN A 26 7.94 2.66 -9.07
N LEU A 27 7.52 3.38 -10.11
CA LEU A 27 8.13 3.32 -11.44
C LEU A 27 9.53 3.94 -11.50
N GLU A 28 9.78 4.98 -10.69
CA GLU A 28 11.10 5.63 -10.58
C GLU A 28 12.08 4.84 -9.69
N GLY A 29 11.67 3.71 -9.11
CA GLY A 29 12.48 2.92 -8.18
C GLY A 29 12.76 3.66 -6.85
N ARG A 30 11.90 4.61 -6.50
CA ARG A 30 11.98 5.43 -5.28
C ARG A 30 11.05 4.95 -4.17
N SER A 31 10.33 3.87 -4.39
CA SER A 31 9.52 3.23 -3.36
C SER A 31 10.42 2.54 -2.34
N ASP A 32 10.15 2.79 -1.07
CA ASP A 32 10.81 2.10 0.04
C ASP A 32 9.86 1.07 0.69
N ASP A 33 10.40 0.35 1.68
CA ASP A 33 9.66 -0.66 2.44
C ASP A 33 8.39 -0.10 3.12
N SER A 34 8.33 1.20 3.42
CA SER A 34 7.16 1.84 4.02
C SER A 34 5.99 1.96 3.03
N MET A 35 6.29 2.21 1.76
CA MET A 35 5.26 2.23 0.69
C MET A 35 4.71 0.83 0.41
N HIS A 36 5.57 -0.19 0.39
CA HIS A 36 5.15 -1.57 0.15
C HIS A 36 4.32 -2.15 1.29
N ARG A 37 4.42 -1.56 2.49
CA ARG A 37 3.56 -1.92 3.62
C ARG A 37 2.10 -1.51 3.42
N VAL A 38 1.85 -0.38 2.77
CA VAL A 38 0.48 0.12 2.52
C VAL A 38 -0.07 -0.31 1.17
N ILE A 39 0.78 -0.48 0.15
CA ILE A 39 0.43 -1.07 -1.15
C ILE A 39 1.43 -2.19 -1.47
N PRO A 40 1.11 -3.45 -1.18
CA PRO A 40 1.99 -4.58 -1.44
C PRO A 40 2.19 -4.81 -2.93
N VAL A 41 3.39 -5.22 -3.32
CA VAL A 41 3.74 -5.61 -4.69
C VAL A 41 3.58 -7.12 -4.83
N LEU A 42 2.62 -7.56 -5.62
CA LEU A 42 2.41 -8.97 -5.97
C LEU A 42 1.84 -9.10 -7.38
N ASP A 43 1.95 -10.29 -7.97
CA ASP A 43 1.21 -10.62 -9.18
C ASP A 43 -0.25 -10.92 -8.81
N VAL A 44 -1.13 -9.94 -9.06
CA VAL A 44 -2.56 -10.04 -8.76
C VAL A 44 -3.27 -11.14 -9.56
N PHE A 45 -2.71 -11.56 -10.71
CA PHE A 45 -3.32 -12.60 -11.54
C PHE A 45 -3.00 -14.01 -11.08
N GLU A 46 -1.99 -14.19 -10.21
CA GLU A 46 -1.64 -15.48 -9.62
C GLU A 46 -2.36 -15.74 -8.29
N VAL A 47 -3.09 -14.75 -7.76
CA VAL A 47 -3.73 -14.81 -6.45
C VAL A 47 -5.25 -14.82 -6.58
N GLU A 48 -5.89 -15.80 -5.96
CA GLU A 48 -7.36 -15.83 -5.84
C GLU A 48 -7.84 -14.55 -5.13
N PRO A 49 -8.84 -13.82 -5.67
CA PRO A 49 -9.30 -12.55 -5.10
C PRO A 49 -9.64 -12.60 -3.60
N SER A 50 -10.17 -13.74 -3.13
CA SER A 50 -10.48 -13.94 -1.70
C SER A 50 -9.25 -14.03 -0.80
N HIS A 51 -8.08 -14.34 -1.36
CA HIS A 51 -6.80 -14.36 -0.65
C HIS A 51 -6.10 -12.99 -0.66
N LEU A 52 -6.46 -12.05 -1.55
CA LEU A 52 -5.82 -10.72 -1.60
C LEU A 52 -5.78 -9.99 -0.24
N PRO A 53 -6.81 -10.05 0.62
CA PRO A 53 -6.78 -9.40 1.94
C PRO A 53 -5.72 -9.92 2.90
N SER A 54 -5.14 -11.11 2.68
CA SER A 54 -4.05 -11.62 3.55
C SER A 54 -2.69 -11.00 3.22
N TYR A 55 -2.57 -10.36 2.04
CA TYR A 55 -1.36 -9.69 1.58
C TYR A 55 -1.34 -8.20 1.94
N SER A 56 -2.49 -7.62 2.26
CA SER A 56 -2.59 -6.24 2.75
C SER A 56 -2.53 -6.20 4.27
N VAL A 57 -1.94 -5.13 4.80
CA VAL A 57 -2.05 -4.85 6.24
C VAL A 57 -3.53 -4.54 6.52
N PHE A 58 -4.16 -5.32 7.39
CA PHE A 58 -5.53 -5.12 7.85
C PHE A 58 -5.67 -3.78 8.58
N LEU A 59 -5.77 -2.70 7.82
CA LEU A 59 -6.14 -1.37 8.30
C LEU A 59 -7.66 -1.22 8.14
N PHE A 60 -8.41 -1.89 9.03
CA PHE A 60 -9.87 -1.70 9.13
C PHE A 60 -10.26 -0.55 10.03
#